data_AF-X0UA08-F1
#
_entry.id   AF-X0UA08-F1
#
_cell.length_a   1.000
_cell.length_b   1.000
_cell.length_c   1.000
_cell.angle_alpha   90.00
_cell.angle_beta   90.00
_cell.angle_gamma   90.00
#
_symmetry.space_group_name_H-M   'P 1'
#
loop_
_entity.id
_entity.type
_entity.pdbx_description
1 polymer ?
#
loop_
_entity_poly.entity_id
_entity_poly.type
_entity_poly.pdbx_seq_one_letter_code
_entity_poly.pdbx_strand_id
1 'polypeptide(L)'
;MEDLTGQVSEVSSIEALEWNNFYQEWANFIEAFVAMSVGDLNQMRKSTAAVSIQGQWTESSGGSLAYILGMNTGILAPHAYARGQVFQFRPNVNNTVGATTVNVGSMGVKSLLRESGAALQAADLST
;
A
#
# COMPACT_ATOMS: atom_id res chain seq x y z
N MET A 1 -25.02 -14.46 -10.22
CA MET A 1 -24.24 -14.36 -11.46
C MET A 1 -24.55 -15.63 -12.20
N GLU A 2 -25.32 -15.55 -13.29
CA GLU A 2 -25.53 -16.71 -14.16
C GLU A 2 -24.18 -17.14 -14.71
N ASP A 3 -23.94 -18.44 -14.70
CA ASP A 3 -22.69 -19.04 -15.16
C ASP A 3 -22.58 -18.95 -16.69
N LEU A 4 -21.42 -18.53 -17.19
CA LEU A 4 -21.11 -18.47 -18.63
C LEU A 4 -21.01 -19.87 -19.26
N THR A 5 -21.03 -20.95 -18.46
CA THR A 5 -21.01 -22.33 -18.96
C THR A 5 -22.37 -22.87 -19.43
N GLY A 6 -23.45 -22.09 -19.30
CA GLY A 6 -24.80 -22.50 -19.73
C GLY A 6 -25.06 -22.42 -21.23
N GLN A 7 -24.19 -21.76 -22.02
CA GLN A 7 -24.35 -21.65 -23.46
C GLN A 7 -23.47 -22.66 -24.21
N VAL A 8 -24.09 -23.83 -24.43
CA VAL A 8 -23.86 -24.83 -25.48
C VAL A 8 -22.43 -25.40 -25.62
N SER A 9 -22.12 -26.38 -24.77
CA SER A 9 -20.86 -27.14 -24.80
C SER A 9 -20.71 -28.15 -25.96
N GLU A 10 -21.60 -28.17 -26.96
CA GLU A 10 -21.69 -29.28 -27.94
C GLU A 10 -22.08 -28.86 -29.38
N VAL A 11 -21.81 -27.63 -29.82
CA VAL A 11 -22.10 -27.18 -31.21
C VAL A 11 -20.83 -26.85 -31.98
N SER A 12 -20.74 -27.33 -33.22
CA SER A 12 -19.60 -27.07 -34.13
C SER A 12 -19.68 -25.73 -34.85
N SER A 13 -20.77 -24.97 -34.66
CA SER A 13 -20.98 -23.65 -35.25
C SER A 13 -22.00 -22.89 -34.42
N ILE A 14 -21.73 -21.60 -34.20
CA ILE A 14 -22.64 -20.64 -33.56
C ILE A 14 -23.25 -19.74 -34.64
N GLU A 15 -24.47 -19.27 -34.42
CA GLU A 15 -25.11 -18.37 -35.37
C GLU A 15 -24.48 -16.97 -35.31
N ALA A 16 -24.53 -16.23 -36.42
CA ALA A 16 -23.94 -14.88 -36.48
C ALA A 16 -24.52 -13.92 -35.42
N LEU A 17 -25.77 -14.13 -35.02
CA LEU A 17 -26.42 -13.34 -33.97
C LEU A 17 -25.84 -13.65 -32.58
N GLU A 18 -25.63 -14.92 -32.27
CA GLU A 18 -25.02 -15.37 -31.00
C GLU A 18 -23.56 -14.89 -30.90
N TRP A 19 -22.81 -14.94 -32.00
CA TRP A 19 -21.45 -14.40 -32.06
C TRP A 19 -21.39 -12.89 -31.80
N ASN A 20 -22.34 -12.13 -32.35
CA ASN A 20 -22.41 -10.69 -32.12
C ASN A 20 -22.78 -10.37 -30.67
N ASN A 21 -23.62 -11.19 -30.03
CA ASN A 21 -23.96 -11.04 -28.62
C ASN A 21 -22.77 -11.38 -27.71
N PHE A 22 -21.99 -12.42 -28.02
CA PHE A 22 -20.78 -12.76 -27.29
C PHE A 22 -19.77 -11.60 -27.25
N TYR A 23 -19.54 -10.93 -28.37
CA TYR A 23 -18.64 -9.78 -28.42
C TYR A 23 -19.12 -8.63 -27.52
N GLN A 24 -20.44 -8.40 -27.47
CA GLN A 24 -21.06 -7.38 -26.63
C GLN A 24 -21.04 -7.78 -25.15
N GLU A 25 -21.27 -9.04 -24.82
CA GLU A 25 -21.18 -9.56 -23.45
C GLU A 25 -19.74 -9.47 -22.92
N TRP A 26 -18.74 -9.72 -23.76
CA TRP A 26 -17.33 -9.49 -23.42
C TRP A 26 -17.00 -8.01 -23.24
N ALA A 27 -17.50 -7.13 -24.11
CA ALA A 27 -17.32 -5.69 -23.95
C ALA A 27 -17.99 -5.20 -22.66
N ASN A 28 -19.23 -5.64 -22.40
CA ASN A 28 -19.97 -5.35 -21.18
C ASN A 28 -19.26 -5.90 -19.94
N PHE A 29 -18.63 -7.07 -20.01
CA PHE A 29 -17.82 -7.62 -18.92
C PHE A 29 -16.59 -6.75 -18.61
N ILE A 30 -15.88 -6.31 -19.66
CA ILE A 30 -14.71 -5.42 -19.55
C ILE A 30 -15.13 -4.05 -18.97
N GLU A 31 -16.28 -3.52 -19.38
CA GLU A 31 -16.81 -2.25 -18.87
C GLU A 31 -17.39 -2.37 -17.45
N ALA A 32 -18.09 -3.46 -17.13
CA ALA A 32 -18.79 -3.67 -15.86
C ALA A 32 -17.86 -3.94 -14.68
N PHE A 33 -16.65 -4.47 -14.90
CA PHE A 33 -15.65 -4.69 -13.84
C PHE A 33 -14.69 -3.51 -13.64
N VAL A 34 -14.97 -2.35 -14.25
CA VAL A 34 -14.32 -1.02 -14.16
C VAL A 34 -13.44 -0.70 -15.37
N ALA A 35 -14.06 -0.18 -16.42
CA ALA A 35 -13.35 0.73 -17.34
C ALA A 35 -12.87 1.95 -16.54
N MET A 36 -11.62 1.90 -16.08
CA MET A 36 -11.01 3.01 -15.36
C MET A 36 -11.05 4.26 -16.23
N SER A 37 -11.62 5.35 -15.71
CA SER A 37 -11.65 6.60 -16.47
C SER A 37 -10.22 7.08 -16.73
N VAL A 38 -10.03 7.94 -17.74
CA VAL A 38 -8.73 8.61 -17.95
C VAL A 38 -8.30 9.38 -16.69
N GLY A 39 -9.26 9.88 -15.89
CA GLY A 39 -9.02 10.47 -14.59
C GLY A 39 -8.44 9.47 -13.57
N ASP A 40 -9.03 8.29 -13.45
CA ASP A 40 -8.56 7.25 -12.52
C ASP A 40 -7.19 6.69 -12.94
N LEU A 41 -6.98 6.48 -14.23
CA LEU A 41 -5.68 6.11 -14.79
C LEU A 41 -4.62 7.17 -14.50
N ASN A 42 -4.97 8.46 -14.57
CA ASN A 42 -4.08 9.55 -14.20
C ASN A 42 -3.77 9.56 -12.69
N GLN A 43 -4.75 9.26 -11.83
CA GLN A 43 -4.52 9.15 -10.39
C GLN A 43 -3.64 7.94 -10.05
N MET A 44 -3.85 6.79 -10.70
CA MET A 44 -2.96 5.64 -10.54
C MET A 44 -1.53 5.96 -10.97
N ARG A 45 -1.34 6.63 -12.11
CA ARG A 45 0.00 7.06 -12.56
C ARG A 45 0.67 8.00 -11.55
N LYS A 46 -0.07 8.98 -11.04
CA LYS A 46 0.42 9.90 -10.00
C LYS A 46 0.78 9.16 -8.71
N SER A 47 -0.04 8.20 -8.30
CA SER A 47 0.21 7.37 -7.12
C SER A 47 1.47 6.53 -7.29
N THR A 48 1.60 5.79 -8.39
CA THR A 48 2.80 4.99 -8.69
C THR A 48 4.05 5.86 -8.77
N ALA A 49 3.96 7.03 -9.44
CA ALA A 49 5.08 7.97 -9.51
C ALA A 49 5.46 8.50 -8.12
N ALA A 50 4.49 8.91 -7.29
CA ALA A 50 4.73 9.41 -5.94
C ALA A 50 5.38 8.34 -5.05
N VAL A 51 4.92 7.09 -5.10
CA VAL A 51 5.51 5.97 -4.35
C VAL A 51 6.94 5.66 -4.82
N SER A 52 7.21 5.74 -6.12
CA SER A 52 8.56 5.48 -6.66
C SER A 52 9.59 6.57 -6.33
N ILE A 53 9.13 7.83 -6.14
CA ILE A 53 10.01 8.98 -5.89
C ILE A 53 10.32 9.14 -4.39
N GLN A 54 9.42 8.72 -3.49
CA GLN A 54 9.56 8.99 -2.05
C GLN A 54 10.67 8.20 -1.33
N GLY A 55 11.39 7.32 -2.01
CA GLY A 55 12.44 6.50 -1.42
C GLY A 55 11.89 5.46 -0.44
N GLN A 56 12.61 4.36 -0.24
CA GLN A 56 12.18 3.31 0.69
C GLN A 56 12.30 3.72 2.17
N TRP A 57 12.95 4.84 2.48
CA TRP A 57 13.35 5.19 3.85
C TRP A 57 13.06 6.65 4.17
N THR A 58 12.47 6.91 5.33
CA THR A 58 12.41 8.24 5.95
C THR A 58 13.60 8.43 6.88
N GLU A 59 14.28 9.58 6.81
CA GLU A 59 15.24 9.98 7.85
C GLU A 59 14.46 10.41 9.10
N SER A 60 14.80 9.85 10.26
CA SER A 60 14.16 10.24 11.52
C SER A 60 14.73 11.55 12.07
N SER A 61 14.06 12.09 13.08
CA SER A 61 14.52 13.19 13.92
C SER A 61 14.25 12.88 15.39
N GLY A 62 14.62 13.77 16.30
CA GLY A 62 14.43 13.58 17.74
C GLY A 62 15.70 13.07 18.43
N GLY A 63 15.53 12.32 19.52
CA GLY A 63 16.61 11.92 20.44
C GLY A 63 16.80 10.41 20.55
N SER A 64 17.82 9.99 21.29
CA SER A 64 18.28 8.59 21.42
C SER A 64 17.27 7.60 22.03
N LEU A 65 16.12 8.07 22.50
CA LEU A 65 15.01 7.24 22.98
C LEU A 65 13.64 7.66 22.41
N ALA A 66 13.61 8.65 21.51
CA ALA A 66 12.38 9.20 20.96
C ALA A 66 12.61 9.63 19.50
N TYR A 67 12.30 8.73 18.58
CA TYR A 67 12.42 8.95 17.14
C TYR A 67 11.11 9.53 16.58
N ILE A 68 11.24 10.51 15.71
CA ILE A 68 10.12 11.17 15.03
C ILE A 68 10.30 10.97 13.52
N LEU A 69 9.32 10.33 12.89
CA LEU A 69 9.29 10.07 11.46
C LEU A 69 8.32 11.04 10.82
N GLY A 70 8.87 11.95 10.02
CA GLY A 70 8.09 12.80 9.13
C GLY A 70 7.48 11.97 8.00
N MET A 71 6.20 12.17 7.72
CA MET A 71 5.58 11.64 6.51
C MET A 71 6.04 12.52 5.33
N ASN A 72 6.63 11.91 4.30
CA ASN A 72 7.05 12.64 3.12
C ASN A 72 5.85 13.36 2.49
N THR A 73 6.04 14.64 2.18
CA THR A 73 4.98 15.53 1.72
C THR A 73 4.45 15.09 0.35
N GLY A 74 3.12 15.10 0.17
CA GLY A 74 2.46 14.82 -1.12
C GLY A 74 1.59 13.57 -1.19
N ILE A 75 1.60 12.70 -0.17
CA ILE A 75 0.64 11.59 -0.01
C ILE A 75 -0.14 11.80 1.28
N LEU A 76 -1.43 11.45 1.28
CA LEU A 76 -2.24 11.43 2.50
C LEU A 76 -1.60 10.47 3.51
N ALA A 77 -1.09 11.02 4.60
CA ALA A 77 -0.54 10.23 5.70
C ALA A 77 -1.65 9.39 6.34
N PRO A 78 -1.37 8.14 6.76
CA PRO A 78 -2.26 7.39 7.64
C PRO A 78 -2.56 8.20 8.91
N HIS A 79 -3.82 8.20 9.34
CA HIS A 79 -4.25 8.91 10.55
C HIS A 79 -4.22 8.01 11.80
N ALA A 80 -4.04 6.71 11.64
CA ALA A 80 -3.97 5.73 12.72
C ALA A 80 -3.14 4.50 12.32
N TYR A 81 -2.54 3.84 13.31
CA TYR A 81 -1.83 2.57 13.11
C TYR A 81 -2.82 1.46 12.77
N ALA A 82 -2.49 0.66 11.75
CA ALA A 82 -3.21 -0.55 11.37
C ALA A 82 -2.26 -1.77 11.40
N ARG A 83 -2.83 -2.94 11.65
CA ARG A 83 -2.07 -4.21 11.62
C ARG A 83 -1.54 -4.44 10.20
N GLY A 84 -0.29 -4.91 10.11
CA GLY A 84 0.40 -5.17 8.84
C GLY A 84 1.04 -3.94 8.20
N GLN A 85 0.92 -2.75 8.80
CA GLN A 85 1.68 -1.58 8.34
C GLN A 85 3.16 -1.72 8.67
N VAL A 86 4.01 -1.42 7.69
CA VAL A 86 5.46 -1.42 7.84
C VAL A 86 5.98 0.00 7.60
N PHE A 87 6.80 0.49 8.53
CA PHE A 87 7.51 1.76 8.40
C PHE A 87 9.01 1.49 8.33
N GLN A 88 9.66 2.06 7.34
CA GLN A 88 11.09 1.94 7.10
C GLN A 88 11.72 3.32 7.32
N PHE A 89 12.69 3.39 8.24
CA PHE A 89 13.35 4.65 8.57
C PHE A 89 14.82 4.43 8.89
N ARG A 90 15.59 5.52 8.82
CA ARG A 90 16.97 5.59 9.27
C ARG A 90 17.05 6.38 10.57
N PRO A 91 17.65 5.81 11.64
CA PRO A 91 17.83 6.52 12.90
C PRO A 91 18.81 7.69 12.71
N ASN A 92 18.47 8.88 13.20
CA ASN A 92 19.36 10.04 13.15
C ASN A 92 20.42 10.05 14.26
N VAL A 93 20.24 9.19 15.25
CA VAL A 93 21.11 9.05 16.42
C VAL A 93 21.01 7.62 16.92
N ASN A 94 22.10 7.08 17.46
CA ASN A 94 22.07 5.73 18.05
C ASN A 94 21.16 5.69 19.27
N ASN A 95 20.41 4.60 19.42
CA ASN A 95 19.57 4.46 20.60
C ASN A 95 20.41 4.10 21.84
N THR A 96 20.01 4.59 23.00
CA THR A 96 20.62 4.23 24.30
C THR A 96 19.77 3.21 25.04
N VAL A 97 20.27 2.68 26.17
CA VAL A 97 19.47 1.80 27.04
C VAL A 97 18.26 2.56 27.57
N GLY A 98 17.07 1.99 27.43
CA GLY A 98 15.82 2.57 27.94
C GLY A 98 14.62 2.26 27.05
N ALA A 99 13.46 2.80 27.42
CA ALA A 99 12.25 2.70 26.61
C ALA A 99 12.39 3.57 25.36
N THR A 100 12.69 2.94 24.22
CA THR A 100 12.74 3.62 22.93
C THR A 100 11.35 3.75 22.33
N THR A 101 11.04 4.90 21.76
CA THR A 101 9.73 5.21 21.16
C THR A 101 9.86 5.74 19.75
N VAL A 102 8.79 5.61 18.98
CA VAL A 102 8.61 6.18 17.65
C VAL A 102 7.31 6.97 17.60
N ASN A 103 7.35 8.15 16.99
CA ASN A 103 6.17 8.90 16.59
C ASN A 103 6.15 9.04 15.07
N VAL A 104 5.11 8.53 14.44
CA VAL A 104 4.97 8.57 12.98
C VAL A 104 3.89 9.60 12.61
N GLY A 105 4.31 10.74 12.06
CA GLY A 105 3.40 11.83 11.73
C GLY A 105 2.49 12.23 12.89
N SER A 106 1.17 12.17 12.67
CA SER A 106 0.13 12.48 13.66
C SER A 106 -0.51 11.24 14.32
N MET A 107 0.02 10.04 14.07
CA MET A 107 -0.58 8.77 14.53
C MET A 107 -0.37 8.50 16.04
N GLY A 108 0.52 9.27 16.67
CA GLY A 108 0.85 9.16 18.09
C GLY A 108 2.07 8.26 18.38
N VAL A 109 2.53 8.33 19.62
CA VAL A 109 3.74 7.66 20.10
C VAL A 109 3.50 6.17 20.34
N LYS A 110 4.44 5.32 19.90
CA LYS A 110 4.48 3.88 20.17
C LYS A 110 5.85 3.47 20.71
N SER A 111 5.88 2.43 21.54
CA SER A 111 7.12 1.78 21.94
C SER A 111 7.70 0.99 20.78
N LEU A 112 9.02 1.12 20.57
CA LEU A 112 9.78 0.27 19.67
C LEU A 112 10.35 -0.91 20.43
N LEU A 113 10.11 -2.11 19.92
CA LEU A 113 10.56 -3.38 20.46
C LEU A 113 11.22 -4.17 19.34
N ARG A 114 12.07 -5.14 19.69
CA ARG A 114 12.56 -6.15 18.75
C ARG A 114 11.41 -7.04 18.28
N GLU A 115 11.63 -7.80 17.22
CA GLU A 115 10.68 -8.79 16.68
C GLU A 115 10.24 -9.83 17.72
N SER A 116 11.07 -10.08 18.74
CA SER A 116 10.75 -10.95 19.87
C SER A 116 9.82 -10.32 20.93
N GLY A 117 9.53 -9.02 20.82
CA GLY A 117 8.82 -8.23 21.84
C GLY A 117 9.73 -7.71 22.97
N ALA A 118 11.02 -8.03 22.95
CA ALA A 118 11.98 -7.49 23.91
C ALA A 118 12.25 -5.99 23.67
N ALA A 119 12.62 -5.27 24.72
CA ALA A 119 13.10 -3.90 24.60
C ALA A 119 14.38 -3.83 23.75
N LEU A 120 14.54 -2.72 23.03
CA LEU A 120 15.79 -2.44 22.31
C LEU A 120 16.95 -2.26 23.30
N GLN A 121 18.11 -2.80 22.94
CA GLN A 121 19.37 -2.56 23.63
C GLN A 121 20.10 -1.37 22.98
N ALA A 122 21.09 -0.83 23.68
CA ALA A 122 21.89 0.27 23.14
C ALA A 122 22.51 -0.12 21.79
N ALA A 123 22.45 0.82 20.85
CA ALA A 123 22.94 0.68 19.47
C ALA A 123 22.26 -0.40 18.61
N ASP A 124 21.09 -0.92 19.00
CA ASP A 124 20.23 -1.70 18.09
C ASP A 124 19.77 -0.88 16.87
N LEU A 125 19.56 0.41 17.09
CA LEU A 125 19.36 1.40 16.04
C LEU A 125 20.63 2.23 15.95
N SER A 126 21.30 2.17 14.81
CA SER A 126 22.55 2.88 14.54
C SER A 126 22.48 3.67 13.24
N THR A 127 23.15 4.84 13.22
CA THR A 127 23.30 5.68 12.02
C THR A 127 24.16 5.02 10.94
#